data_AF-A0A661MEW8-F1
#
_entry.id   AF-A0A661MEW8-F1
#
_cell.length_a   1.000
_cell.length_b   1.000
_cell.length_c   1.000
_cell.angle_alpha   90.00
_cell.angle_beta   90.00
_cell.angle_gamma   90.00
#
_symmetry.space_group_name_H-M   'P 1'
#
loop_
_entity.id
_entity.type
_entity.pdbx_description
1 polymer ?
#
loop_
_entity_poly.entity_id
_entity_poly.type
_entity_poly.pdbx_seq_one_letter_code
_entity_poly.pdbx_strand_id
1 'polypeptide(L)'
;EYLFLTAPDGEHYAVQGRQSAYDPPPLFPIANRPTTKAEILEKDWVRSVVIDDVRELFPVMKTDPGWYTLQVKIPFARYKQSTQSNVMGLVAFTDDPENWNGTVDSQEIQIYIAPSSGAQLNVKVVNRNVWPPEPVEQALVRVFRQVDIVDGYSDEDIWNNLIPVLEGKTDSEGWAFWDVGSACKDKDAYLAMSYYNGSYGKVDFEEDDPGWAPGCQAKLERTIFFGEAVVSNEFCILGLNSVWIRAKARILSGNVGVVDASEGPCLMGGVEVFIGPKVWMEDGVQVFGDSVKIKRKASVFDVFYNELVNKGTIRGEEQTPLDLPLEVYLPDFPDIQPGIDPVKVFSGQTRTLAEGHYGAVRVRPKGKLVLEGGEYHFEKLRLDPKASVVCLAPTEIRIEGRLLTWPKAYIGPAADSEITAKDIVILVGGINGRNGNLRENPKAVTIGIANNIKANIYAPNGTLWICGVTHAEGSFIGRDVIIGVMVTMSIDSAF
;
A
#
# COMPACT_ATOMS: atom_id res chain seq x y z
N GLU A 1 -39.34 16.32 21.21
CA GLU A 1 -38.11 15.95 20.47
C GLU A 1 -38.56 15.24 19.21
N TYR A 2 -38.01 15.63 18.07
CA TYR A 2 -38.26 14.95 16.79
C TYR A 2 -36.96 14.28 16.37
N LEU A 3 -37.01 12.97 16.13
CA LEU A 3 -35.95 12.29 15.41
C LEU A 3 -36.26 12.42 13.93
N PHE A 4 -35.41 13.13 13.21
CA PHE A 4 -35.44 13.25 11.77
C PHE A 4 -34.50 12.22 11.16
N LEU A 5 -34.92 11.66 10.03
CA LEU A 5 -34.15 10.80 9.18
C LEU A 5 -34.18 11.38 7.77
N THR A 6 -33.03 11.65 7.19
CA THR A 6 -32.89 11.94 5.76
C THR A 6 -32.52 10.65 5.05
N ALA A 7 -33.33 10.22 4.10
CA ALA A 7 -33.11 9.03 3.28
C ALA A 7 -32.08 9.28 2.17
N PRO A 8 -31.56 8.23 1.52
CA PRO A 8 -30.54 8.34 0.47
C PRO A 8 -30.96 9.20 -0.73
N ASP A 9 -32.26 9.28 -1.01
CA ASP A 9 -32.84 10.10 -2.08
C ASP A 9 -33.10 11.57 -1.66
N GLY A 10 -32.79 11.91 -0.41
CA GLY A 10 -33.01 13.22 0.18
C GLY A 10 -34.39 13.40 0.83
N GLU A 11 -35.27 12.39 0.83
CA GLU A 11 -36.55 12.49 1.52
C GLU A 11 -36.39 12.54 3.04
N HIS A 12 -37.18 13.38 3.71
CA HIS A 12 -37.11 13.55 5.16
C HIS A 12 -38.29 12.89 5.87
N TYR A 13 -37.97 12.05 6.84
CA TYR A 13 -38.92 11.35 7.71
C TYR A 13 -38.78 11.87 9.14
N ALA A 14 -39.89 11.97 9.86
CA ALA A 14 -39.88 12.40 11.26
C ALA A 14 -40.73 11.46 12.11
N VAL A 15 -40.18 10.97 13.22
CA VAL A 15 -40.91 10.19 14.21
C VAL A 15 -41.19 11.06 15.42
N GLN A 16 -42.48 11.26 15.72
CA GLN A 16 -42.88 11.84 17.00
C GLN A 16 -42.62 10.82 18.11
N GLY A 17 -41.84 11.21 19.11
CA GLY A 17 -41.71 10.42 20.34
C GLY A 17 -43.09 10.09 20.91
N ARG A 18 -43.26 8.85 21.40
CA ARG A 18 -44.52 8.21 21.83
C ARG A 18 -45.27 8.89 23.00
N GLN A 19 -45.02 10.16 23.31
CA GLN A 19 -45.80 10.92 24.28
C GLN A 19 -46.66 11.98 23.58
N SER A 20 -47.94 11.65 23.42
CA SER A 20 -49.00 12.63 23.24
C SER A 20 -49.15 13.46 24.52
N ALA A 21 -48.34 14.51 24.65
CA ALA A 21 -48.63 15.62 25.54
C ALA A 21 -47.86 16.82 25.04
N TYR A 22 -48.41 17.49 24.03
CA TYR A 22 -48.57 18.95 23.96
C TYR A 22 -49.16 19.27 22.58
N ASP A 23 -50.48 19.50 22.55
CA ASP A 23 -51.09 20.30 21.50
C ASP A 23 -50.31 21.63 21.44
N PRO A 24 -49.72 22.03 20.30
CA PRO A 24 -49.46 23.45 20.10
C PRO A 24 -50.83 24.13 20.07
N PRO A 25 -51.19 25.00 21.03
CA PRO A 25 -52.50 25.60 21.01
C PRO A 25 -52.60 26.54 19.79
N PRO A 26 -53.73 26.57 19.06
CA PRO A 26 -54.01 27.68 18.17
C PRO A 26 -54.09 29.00 18.96
N LEU A 27 -53.69 30.09 18.30
CA LEU A 27 -53.59 31.47 18.79
C LEU A 27 -54.93 32.12 19.21
N PHE A 28 -55.73 31.50 20.08
CA PHE A 28 -56.93 32.12 20.67
C PHE A 28 -57.06 31.83 22.17
N PRO A 29 -57.62 32.76 22.96
CA PRO A 29 -57.50 32.75 24.42
C PRO A 29 -58.33 31.65 25.06
N ILE A 30 -57.65 30.73 25.74
CA ILE A 30 -58.27 29.72 26.59
C ILE A 30 -58.50 30.35 27.97
N ALA A 31 -59.68 30.89 28.20
CA ALA A 31 -60.16 31.08 29.56
C ALA A 31 -60.47 29.70 30.17
N ASN A 32 -59.82 29.37 31.29
CA ASN A 32 -60.08 28.21 32.17
C ASN A 32 -59.54 26.82 31.81
N ARG A 33 -58.41 26.66 31.10
CA ARG A 33 -57.66 25.39 31.16
C ARG A 33 -56.42 25.50 32.05
N PRO A 34 -56.21 24.59 33.02
CA PRO A 34 -54.98 24.53 33.79
C PRO A 34 -53.81 24.14 32.88
N THR A 35 -52.78 24.97 32.81
CA THR A 35 -51.50 24.61 32.19
C THR A 35 -50.67 23.80 33.18
N THR A 36 -49.90 22.81 32.70
CA THR A 36 -48.93 22.11 33.56
C THR A 36 -47.68 22.97 33.75
N LYS A 37 -46.98 22.76 34.86
CA LYS A 37 -45.74 23.48 35.20
C LYS A 37 -44.67 23.12 34.16
N ALA A 38 -43.99 24.12 33.60
CA ALA A 38 -42.84 23.88 32.74
C ALA A 38 -41.76 23.09 33.49
N GLU A 39 -41.17 22.12 32.82
CA GLU A 39 -40.05 21.35 33.37
C GLU A 39 -38.82 22.27 33.51
N ILE A 40 -38.16 22.22 34.67
CA ILE A 40 -36.89 22.92 34.89
C ILE A 40 -35.79 21.91 34.62
N LEU A 41 -35.03 22.12 33.54
CA LEU A 41 -33.86 21.31 33.23
C LEU A 41 -32.65 21.83 34.01
N GLU A 42 -31.93 20.95 34.70
CA GLU A 42 -30.70 21.32 35.41
C GLU A 42 -29.55 21.59 34.43
N LYS A 43 -28.56 22.37 34.87
CA LYS A 43 -27.30 22.52 34.14
C LYS A 43 -26.66 21.13 34.08
N ASP A 44 -26.33 20.66 32.88
CA ASP A 44 -25.78 19.32 32.57
C ASP A 44 -26.81 18.17 32.48
N TRP A 45 -28.08 18.49 32.20
CA TRP A 45 -29.11 17.49 31.91
C TRP A 45 -28.77 16.65 30.66
N VAL A 46 -28.75 15.32 30.82
CA VAL A 46 -28.58 14.35 29.74
C VAL A 46 -29.77 13.39 29.76
N ARG A 47 -30.40 13.20 28.61
CA ARG A 47 -31.42 12.17 28.39
C ARG A 47 -30.90 11.18 27.35
N SER A 48 -31.01 9.89 27.65
CA SER A 48 -30.74 8.82 26.70
C SER A 48 -32.02 8.04 26.44
N VAL A 49 -32.20 7.62 25.18
CA VAL A 49 -33.22 6.66 24.78
C VAL A 49 -32.48 5.53 24.07
N VAL A 50 -32.71 4.30 24.51
CA VAL A 50 -32.21 3.12 23.80
C VAL A 50 -33.23 2.80 22.71
N ILE A 51 -32.75 2.72 21.48
CA ILE A 51 -33.52 2.28 20.32
C ILE A 51 -32.90 0.96 19.89
N ASP A 52 -33.60 -0.16 20.15
CA ASP A 52 -33.08 -1.50 19.86
C ASP A 52 -32.91 -1.72 18.35
N ASP A 53 -33.83 -1.20 17.54
CA ASP A 53 -33.77 -1.22 16.08
C ASP A 53 -34.38 0.06 15.50
N VAL A 54 -33.55 0.92 14.93
CA VAL A 54 -33.99 2.20 14.33
C VAL A 54 -34.94 2.01 13.15
N ARG A 55 -34.92 0.83 12.50
CA ARG A 55 -35.81 0.48 11.39
C ARG A 55 -37.26 0.29 11.84
N GLU A 56 -37.51 0.07 13.13
CA GLU A 56 -38.87 0.07 13.68
C GLU A 56 -39.46 1.48 13.75
N LEU A 57 -38.61 2.49 13.95
CA LEU A 57 -39.01 3.90 13.94
C LEU A 57 -39.21 4.39 12.50
N PHE A 58 -38.35 3.94 11.58
CA PHE A 58 -38.41 4.35 10.17
C PHE A 58 -38.52 3.13 9.25
N PRO A 59 -39.75 2.68 8.92
CA PRO A 59 -39.95 1.51 8.06
C PRO A 59 -39.30 1.60 6.68
N VAL A 60 -39.06 2.81 6.15
CA VAL A 60 -38.33 3.03 4.89
C VAL A 60 -36.93 2.39 4.93
N MET A 61 -36.27 2.39 6.09
CA MET A 61 -34.99 1.73 6.31
C MET A 61 -35.07 0.20 6.24
N LYS A 62 -36.26 -0.42 6.08
CA LYS A 62 -36.39 -1.87 5.84
C LYS A 62 -36.42 -2.22 4.37
N THR A 63 -36.80 -1.29 3.51
CA THR A 63 -36.98 -1.52 2.08
C THR A 63 -35.91 -0.83 1.26
N ASP A 64 -35.41 0.31 1.73
CA ASP A 64 -34.60 1.21 0.94
C ASP A 64 -33.18 1.20 1.53
N PRO A 65 -32.19 0.64 0.82
CA PRO A 65 -30.81 0.65 1.27
C PRO A 65 -30.13 1.99 0.98
N GLY A 66 -29.09 2.30 1.75
CA GLY A 66 -28.24 3.47 1.52
C GLY A 66 -27.84 4.21 2.79
N TRP A 67 -27.20 5.37 2.60
CA TRP A 67 -26.82 6.26 3.70
C TRP A 67 -28.03 7.05 4.20
N TYR A 68 -28.28 6.94 5.50
CA TYR A 68 -29.29 7.70 6.21
C TYR A 68 -28.63 8.65 7.18
N THR A 69 -29.11 9.90 7.23
CA THR A 69 -28.68 10.87 8.24
C THR A 69 -29.75 10.99 9.30
N LEU A 70 -29.42 10.62 10.53
CA LEU A 70 -30.25 10.82 11.71
C LEU A 70 -29.89 12.12 12.39
N GLN A 71 -30.90 12.92 12.70
CA GLN A 71 -30.75 14.19 13.40
C GLN A 71 -31.87 14.33 14.43
N VAL A 72 -31.53 14.54 15.69
CA VAL A 72 -32.51 14.93 16.70
C VAL A 72 -32.67 16.44 16.63
N LYS A 73 -33.90 16.89 16.39
CA LYS A 73 -34.27 18.30 16.52
C LYS A 73 -35.13 18.46 17.75
N ILE A 74 -34.64 19.26 18.68
CA ILE A 74 -35.40 19.61 19.88
C ILE A 74 -35.99 21.00 19.63
N PRO A 75 -37.29 21.10 19.31
CA PRO A 75 -37.95 22.40 19.27
C PRO A 75 -38.02 22.92 20.71
N PHE A 76 -37.65 24.17 20.92
CA PHE A 76 -37.88 24.83 22.19
C PHE A 76 -38.56 26.17 21.96
N ALA A 77 -39.47 26.51 22.87
CA ALA A 77 -40.07 27.83 22.97
C ALA A 77 -39.59 28.49 24.26
N ARG A 78 -39.04 29.69 24.19
CA ARG A 78 -38.67 30.50 25.37
C ARG A 78 -39.72 31.59 25.57
N TYR A 79 -40.21 31.75 26.81
CA TYR A 79 -41.09 32.85 27.20
C TYR A 79 -40.30 33.89 27.99
N LYS A 80 -40.41 35.18 27.64
CA LYS A 80 -39.46 36.20 28.12
C LYS A 80 -39.76 36.74 29.54
N GLN A 81 -41.00 36.77 30.01
CA GLN A 81 -41.38 36.91 31.44
C GLN A 81 -42.90 37.03 31.57
N SER A 82 -43.44 36.75 32.76
CA SER A 82 -44.80 37.11 33.15
C SER A 82 -44.76 38.18 34.27
N THR A 83 -45.70 39.12 34.25
CA THR A 83 -45.89 40.08 35.36
C THR A 83 -47.32 39.97 35.87
N GLN A 84 -47.47 39.99 37.18
CA GLN A 84 -48.75 39.80 37.86
C GLN A 84 -49.42 41.16 38.06
N SER A 85 -50.59 41.34 37.46
CA SER A 85 -51.42 42.53 37.65
C SER A 85 -52.50 42.27 38.69
N ASN A 86 -52.65 43.19 39.64
CA ASN A 86 -53.60 43.05 40.76
C ASN A 86 -55.07 43.15 40.34
N VAL A 87 -55.37 43.61 39.11
CA VAL A 87 -56.74 43.81 38.63
C VAL A 87 -57.11 42.82 37.52
N MET A 88 -56.14 42.32 36.74
CA MET A 88 -56.40 41.51 35.54
C MET A 88 -55.83 40.08 35.61
N GLY A 89 -55.19 39.69 36.72
CA GLY A 89 -54.45 38.43 36.78
C GLY A 89 -53.16 38.48 35.94
N LEU A 90 -52.60 37.32 35.61
CA LEU A 90 -51.38 37.21 34.80
C LEU A 90 -51.70 37.62 33.35
N VAL A 91 -51.16 38.76 32.90
CA VAL A 91 -51.39 39.26 31.54
C VAL A 91 -50.09 39.13 30.74
N ALA A 92 -50.16 38.49 29.57
CA ALA A 92 -49.07 38.45 28.60
C ALA A 92 -49.48 39.23 27.35
N PHE A 93 -48.57 40.05 26.82
CA PHE A 93 -48.72 40.66 25.50
C PHE A 93 -47.97 39.82 24.46
N THR A 94 -48.63 39.54 23.35
CA THR A 94 -47.99 39.10 22.10
C THR A 94 -48.06 40.27 21.14
N ASP A 95 -46.92 40.79 20.70
CA ASP A 95 -46.77 41.50 19.43
C ASP A 95 -45.28 41.39 19.00
N ASP A 96 -45.05 40.45 18.07
CA ASP A 96 -43.82 39.81 17.55
C ASP A 96 -42.93 40.75 16.71
N PRO A 97 -41.59 40.67 16.82
CA PRO A 97 -40.80 40.58 15.58
C PRO A 97 -39.49 39.76 15.70
N GLU A 98 -39.48 38.57 15.08
CA GLU A 98 -38.33 37.77 14.60
C GLU A 98 -37.82 36.61 15.48
N ASN A 99 -38.63 35.56 15.40
CA ASN A 99 -38.28 34.14 15.23
C ASN A 99 -37.77 33.36 16.45
N TRP A 100 -38.73 32.98 17.29
CA TRP A 100 -38.53 32.24 18.55
C TRP A 100 -38.93 30.76 18.46
N ASN A 101 -38.99 30.21 17.24
CA ASN A 101 -38.93 28.78 16.99
C ASN A 101 -37.52 28.44 16.52
N GLY A 102 -36.72 27.83 17.40
CA GLY A 102 -35.44 27.25 17.03
C GLY A 102 -35.48 25.75 17.27
N THR A 103 -34.82 24.98 16.41
CA THR A 103 -34.40 23.62 16.74
C THR A 103 -32.99 23.72 17.31
N VAL A 104 -32.75 23.11 18.48
CA VAL A 104 -31.38 22.66 18.75
C VAL A 104 -31.19 21.42 17.89
N ASP A 105 -30.37 21.55 16.88
CA ASP A 105 -29.95 20.42 16.05
C ASP A 105 -28.89 19.63 16.82
N SER A 106 -29.07 18.31 16.90
CA SER A 106 -28.04 17.42 17.42
C SER A 106 -26.89 17.27 16.43
N GLN A 107 -25.83 16.61 16.89
CA GLN A 107 -24.89 15.98 15.97
C GLN A 107 -25.65 15.07 15.01
N GLU A 108 -25.25 15.09 13.75
CA GLU A 108 -25.76 14.19 12.71
C GLU A 108 -25.06 12.85 12.85
N ILE A 109 -25.84 11.77 12.85
CA ILE A 109 -25.32 10.40 12.84
C ILE A 109 -25.65 9.81 11.48
N GLN A 110 -24.63 9.37 10.75
CA GLN A 110 -24.82 8.65 9.49
C GLN A 110 -24.85 7.15 9.75
N ILE A 111 -25.91 6.49 9.25
CA ILE A 111 -26.06 5.03 9.32
C ILE A 111 -26.28 4.53 7.90
N TYR A 112 -25.49 3.54 7.48
CA TYR A 112 -25.72 2.84 6.22
C TYR A 112 -26.58 1.60 6.44
N ILE A 113 -27.67 1.47 5.69
CA ILE A 113 -28.48 0.25 5.65
C ILE A 113 -28.13 -0.54 4.39
N ALA A 114 -27.64 -1.77 4.59
CA ALA A 114 -27.36 -2.67 3.49
C ALA A 114 -28.66 -3.22 2.85
N PRO A 115 -28.75 -3.30 1.50
CA PRO A 115 -29.67 -4.16 0.79
C PRO A 115 -29.65 -5.60 1.29
N SER A 116 -30.74 -6.32 1.06
CA SER A 116 -30.83 -7.75 1.38
C SER A 116 -30.09 -8.66 0.37
N SER A 117 -29.58 -8.10 -0.72
CA SER A 117 -28.89 -8.82 -1.80
C SER A 117 -28.15 -7.85 -2.74
N GLY A 118 -26.90 -8.16 -3.08
CA GLY A 118 -26.05 -7.35 -3.94
C GLY A 118 -24.58 -7.73 -3.80
N ALA A 119 -23.73 -7.31 -4.75
CA ALA A 119 -22.29 -7.42 -4.57
C ALA A 119 -21.88 -6.43 -3.46
N GLN A 120 -20.95 -6.84 -2.60
CA GLN A 120 -20.40 -5.93 -1.58
C GLN A 120 -19.09 -5.36 -2.10
N LEU A 121 -19.09 -4.06 -2.38
CA LEU A 121 -17.87 -3.33 -2.69
C LEU A 121 -17.27 -2.82 -1.39
N ASN A 122 -16.03 -3.21 -1.13
CA ASN A 122 -15.28 -2.84 0.05
C ASN A 122 -13.98 -2.18 -0.39
N VAL A 123 -13.76 -0.93 0.01
CA VAL A 123 -12.52 -0.22 -0.27
C VAL A 123 -11.84 0.13 1.04
N LYS A 124 -10.66 -0.44 1.28
CA LYS A 124 -9.81 -0.10 2.42
C LYS A 124 -8.92 1.09 2.07
N VAL A 125 -8.75 2.03 2.98
CA VAL A 125 -7.78 3.12 2.85
C VAL A 125 -6.69 2.96 3.91
N VAL A 126 -5.43 2.92 3.47
CA VAL A 126 -4.28 2.62 4.32
C VAL A 126 -3.18 3.67 4.12
N ASN A 127 -2.58 4.13 5.22
CA ASN A 127 -1.43 5.02 5.24
C ASN A 127 -0.13 4.22 5.45
N ARG A 128 0.73 4.19 4.44
CA ARG A 128 2.02 3.48 4.41
C ARG A 128 3.19 4.30 4.96
N ASN A 129 3.01 5.58 5.25
CA ASN A 129 4.07 6.39 5.87
C ASN A 129 4.33 6.00 7.34
N VAL A 130 3.55 5.08 7.89
CA VAL A 130 3.71 4.49 9.21
C VAL A 130 3.88 2.99 9.01
N TRP A 131 4.83 2.37 9.72
CA TRP A 131 5.04 0.93 9.68
C TRP A 131 4.68 0.30 11.03
N PRO A 132 3.79 -0.72 11.08
CA PRO A 132 3.06 -1.30 9.94
C PRO A 132 2.05 -0.31 9.31
N PRO A 133 1.62 -0.51 8.05
CA PRO A 133 0.64 0.36 7.41
C PRO A 133 -0.64 0.48 8.24
N GLU A 134 -1.04 1.70 8.58
CA GLU A 134 -2.18 1.95 9.45
C GLU A 134 -3.44 2.29 8.64
N PRO A 135 -4.62 1.76 9.01
CA PRO A 135 -5.87 2.18 8.38
C PRO A 135 -6.15 3.67 8.58
N VAL A 136 -6.69 4.32 7.56
CA VAL A 136 -7.13 5.72 7.64
C VAL A 136 -8.61 5.77 7.96
N GLU A 137 -8.96 6.19 9.17
CA GLU A 137 -10.35 6.38 9.60
C GLU A 137 -10.96 7.66 8.98
N GLN A 138 -12.26 7.63 8.69
CA GLN A 138 -13.04 8.77 8.15
C GLN A 138 -12.53 9.31 6.80
N ALA A 139 -11.70 8.58 6.07
CA ALA A 139 -11.29 8.94 4.72
C ALA A 139 -12.49 8.88 3.77
N LEU A 140 -12.74 9.97 3.04
CA LEU A 140 -13.76 9.98 2.00
C LEU A 140 -13.31 9.10 0.84
N VAL A 141 -14.19 8.23 0.37
CA VAL A 141 -13.97 7.36 -0.79
C VAL A 141 -15.10 7.58 -1.79
N ARG A 142 -14.72 7.77 -3.06
CA ARG A 142 -15.62 7.98 -4.19
C ARG A 142 -15.35 6.94 -5.26
N VAL A 143 -16.40 6.36 -5.83
CA VAL A 143 -16.29 5.38 -6.92
C VAL A 143 -16.90 5.97 -8.18
N PHE A 144 -16.14 6.01 -9.25
CA PHE A 144 -16.52 6.55 -10.55
C PHE A 144 -16.61 5.41 -11.57
N ARG A 145 -17.44 5.56 -12.61
CA ARG A 145 -17.34 4.71 -13.80
C ARG A 145 -16.19 5.21 -14.65
N GLN A 146 -15.32 4.32 -15.10
CA GLN A 146 -14.21 4.72 -15.97
C GLN A 146 -14.70 5.30 -17.30
N VAL A 147 -15.84 4.85 -17.82
CA VAL A 147 -16.44 5.39 -19.07
C VAL A 147 -16.90 6.85 -18.95
N ASP A 148 -17.09 7.35 -17.72
CA ASP A 148 -17.42 8.76 -17.48
C ASP A 148 -16.17 9.64 -17.34
N ILE A 149 -14.97 9.03 -17.24
CA ILE A 149 -13.69 9.74 -17.13
C ILE A 149 -13.24 10.18 -18.51
N VAL A 150 -13.06 11.49 -18.68
CA VAL A 150 -12.61 12.08 -19.94
C VAL A 150 -11.08 12.01 -20.02
N ASP A 151 -10.56 11.58 -21.16
CA ASP A 151 -9.12 11.56 -21.44
C ASP A 151 -8.47 12.92 -21.11
N GLY A 152 -7.43 12.88 -20.27
CA GLY A 152 -6.68 14.06 -19.86
C GLY A 152 -7.17 14.75 -18.58
N TYR A 153 -8.22 14.25 -17.94
CA TYR A 153 -8.58 14.71 -16.59
C TYR A 153 -7.46 14.37 -15.59
N SER A 154 -7.11 15.35 -14.75
CA SER A 154 -6.27 15.08 -13.57
C SER A 154 -7.06 14.35 -12.49
N ASP A 155 -6.36 13.75 -11.51
CA ASP A 155 -7.02 13.13 -10.36
C ASP A 155 -7.92 14.13 -9.59
N GLU A 156 -7.51 15.40 -9.54
CA GLU A 156 -8.32 16.49 -8.97
C GLU A 156 -9.57 16.81 -9.80
N ASP A 157 -9.45 16.77 -11.13
CA ASP A 157 -10.61 16.98 -12.03
C ASP A 157 -11.63 15.85 -11.88
N ILE A 158 -11.16 14.59 -11.83
CA ILE A 158 -12.02 13.42 -11.59
C ILE A 158 -12.74 13.59 -10.26
N TRP A 159 -11.98 13.91 -9.20
CA TRP A 159 -12.51 14.02 -7.85
C TRP A 159 -13.57 15.12 -7.69
N ASN A 160 -13.33 16.30 -8.27
CA ASN A 160 -14.17 17.47 -8.06
C ASN A 160 -15.30 17.63 -9.08
N ASN A 161 -15.10 17.16 -10.31
CA ASN A 161 -16.01 17.46 -11.42
C ASN A 161 -16.90 16.29 -11.84
N LEU A 162 -16.55 15.05 -11.51
CA LEU A 162 -17.39 13.89 -11.81
C LEU A 162 -18.34 13.56 -10.65
N ILE A 163 -19.54 13.09 -11.00
CA ILE A 163 -20.52 12.61 -10.03
C ILE A 163 -20.16 11.16 -9.69
N PRO A 164 -19.81 10.84 -8.44
CA PRO A 164 -19.50 9.47 -8.06
C PRO A 164 -20.77 8.61 -8.11
N VAL A 165 -20.59 7.35 -8.52
CA VAL A 165 -21.65 6.34 -8.49
C VAL A 165 -21.87 5.81 -7.07
N LEU A 166 -20.82 5.82 -6.25
CA LEU A 166 -20.86 5.50 -4.83
C LEU A 166 -19.96 6.48 -4.07
N GLU A 167 -20.42 6.93 -2.90
CA GLU A 167 -19.65 7.78 -2.00
C GLU A 167 -19.83 7.26 -0.56
N GLY A 168 -18.77 7.29 0.23
CA GLY A 168 -18.79 6.81 1.61
C GLY A 168 -17.51 7.19 2.35
N LYS A 169 -17.51 7.05 3.67
CA LYS A 169 -16.31 7.24 4.50
C LYS A 169 -15.84 5.93 5.08
N THR A 170 -14.54 5.82 5.33
CA THR A 170 -13.97 4.66 5.99
C THR A 170 -14.28 4.61 7.48
N ASP A 171 -14.43 3.40 8.00
CA ASP A 171 -14.53 3.11 9.44
C ASP A 171 -13.16 3.13 10.14
N SER A 172 -13.13 2.74 11.43
CA SER A 172 -11.90 2.66 12.24
C SER A 172 -10.89 1.64 11.74
N GLU A 173 -11.31 0.69 10.91
CA GLU A 173 -10.43 -0.28 10.25
C GLU A 173 -10.05 0.15 8.83
N GLY A 174 -10.41 1.37 8.44
CA GLY A 174 -10.11 1.96 7.15
C GLY A 174 -11.02 1.49 6.02
N TRP A 175 -12.12 0.79 6.30
CA TRP A 175 -13.00 0.26 5.26
C TRP A 175 -14.19 1.18 4.97
N ALA A 176 -14.39 1.50 3.69
CA ALA A 176 -15.64 2.04 3.17
C ALA A 176 -16.41 0.89 2.49
N PHE A 177 -17.70 0.78 2.83
CA PHE A 177 -18.56 -0.31 2.39
C PHE A 177 -19.73 0.22 1.58
N TRP A 178 -20.01 -0.43 0.47
CA TRP A 178 -21.25 -0.27 -0.28
C TRP A 178 -21.79 -1.62 -0.66
N ASP A 179 -23.10 -1.73 -0.64
CA ASP A 179 -23.78 -2.90 -1.15
C ASP A 179 -24.53 -2.45 -2.39
N VAL A 180 -23.98 -2.87 -3.52
CA VAL A 180 -24.50 -2.53 -4.85
C VAL A 180 -25.64 -3.50 -5.09
N GLY A 181 -26.87 -3.06 -4.77
CA GLY A 181 -28.08 -3.89 -4.79
C GLY A 181 -28.33 -4.64 -6.12
N SER A 182 -29.41 -5.44 -6.15
CA SER A 182 -29.77 -6.49 -7.15
C SER A 182 -29.65 -6.25 -8.67
N ALA A 183 -29.26 -5.06 -9.13
CA ALA A 183 -28.67 -4.92 -10.46
C ALA A 183 -27.19 -4.65 -10.23
N CYS A 184 -26.35 -5.68 -10.41
CA CYS A 184 -24.96 -5.46 -10.80
C CYS A 184 -25.04 -4.37 -11.87
N LYS A 185 -24.65 -3.13 -11.52
CA LYS A 185 -24.79 -1.99 -12.44
C LYS A 185 -24.03 -2.34 -13.72
N ASP A 186 -24.41 -1.69 -14.82
CA ASP A 186 -23.92 -1.92 -16.17
C ASP A 186 -22.46 -2.42 -16.18
N LYS A 187 -22.21 -3.43 -17.03
CA LYS A 187 -20.89 -4.06 -17.25
C LYS A 187 -19.86 -3.00 -17.67
N ASP A 188 -19.32 -2.32 -16.67
CA ASP A 188 -18.43 -1.18 -16.79
C ASP A 188 -17.23 -1.41 -15.86
N ALA A 189 -16.10 -0.80 -16.20
CA ALA A 189 -14.97 -0.66 -15.29
C ALA A 189 -15.19 0.53 -14.35
N TYR A 190 -14.67 0.42 -13.12
CA TYR A 190 -14.83 1.43 -12.08
C TYR A 190 -13.48 1.87 -11.52
N LEU A 191 -13.43 3.09 -10.99
CA LEU A 191 -12.28 3.68 -10.31
C LEU A 191 -12.70 4.11 -8.92
N ALA A 192 -12.15 3.51 -7.86
CA ALA A 192 -12.27 4.04 -6.51
C ALA A 192 -11.13 5.00 -6.25
N MET A 193 -11.45 6.15 -5.68
CA MET A 193 -10.50 7.16 -5.26
C MET A 193 -10.74 7.55 -3.82
N SER A 194 -9.69 8.02 -3.15
CA SER A 194 -9.77 8.69 -1.87
C SER A 194 -8.86 9.91 -1.88
N TYR A 195 -9.12 10.88 -1.01
CA TYR A 195 -8.24 12.02 -0.80
C TYR A 195 -7.80 12.06 0.66
N TYR A 196 -6.49 11.99 0.89
CA TYR A 196 -5.91 12.00 2.22
C TYR A 196 -4.55 12.72 2.21
N ASN A 197 -4.34 13.55 3.23
CA ASN A 197 -3.11 14.31 3.46
C ASN A 197 -2.56 15.06 2.23
N GLY A 198 -3.43 15.69 1.44
CA GLY A 198 -3.00 16.48 0.28
C GLY A 198 -2.71 15.67 -0.99
N SER A 199 -3.00 14.37 -1.00
CA SER A 199 -2.77 13.48 -2.13
C SER A 199 -4.01 12.67 -2.48
N TYR A 200 -4.07 12.17 -3.71
CA TYR A 200 -5.11 11.26 -4.19
C TYR A 200 -4.56 9.84 -4.28
N GLY A 201 -5.29 8.88 -3.72
CA GLY A 201 -5.03 7.47 -3.90
C GLY A 201 -6.14 6.85 -4.74
N LYS A 202 -5.81 5.87 -5.58
CA LYS A 202 -6.77 5.26 -6.50
C LYS A 202 -6.55 3.76 -6.70
N VAL A 203 -7.62 3.05 -7.05
CA VAL A 203 -7.61 1.63 -7.38
C VAL A 203 -8.73 1.33 -8.38
N ASP A 204 -8.39 0.55 -9.41
CA ASP A 204 -9.31 0.16 -10.47
C ASP A 204 -10.06 -1.14 -10.13
N PHE A 205 -11.23 -1.29 -10.74
CA PHE A 205 -12.02 -2.51 -10.78
C PHE A 205 -12.41 -2.82 -12.21
N GLU A 206 -12.13 -4.04 -12.64
CA GLU A 206 -12.44 -4.55 -13.97
C GLU A 206 -13.70 -5.45 -13.92
N GLU A 207 -14.39 -5.57 -15.06
CA GLU A 207 -15.64 -6.33 -15.17
C GLU A 207 -15.47 -7.83 -14.82
N ASP A 208 -14.29 -8.37 -15.08
CA ASP A 208 -13.93 -9.76 -14.87
C ASP A 208 -13.39 -10.04 -13.46
N ASP A 209 -13.36 -9.04 -12.59
CA ASP A 209 -12.89 -9.21 -11.22
C ASP A 209 -13.76 -10.21 -10.43
N PRO A 210 -13.14 -11.18 -9.72
CA PRO A 210 -13.85 -12.12 -8.87
C PRO A 210 -14.67 -11.38 -7.80
N GLY A 211 -16.00 -11.32 -7.97
CA GLY A 211 -16.83 -10.40 -7.20
C GLY A 211 -18.01 -9.86 -8.01
N TRP A 212 -17.74 -9.51 -9.26
CA TRP A 212 -18.67 -8.83 -10.18
C TRP A 212 -19.46 -9.78 -11.11
N ALA A 213 -19.18 -11.08 -11.07
CA ALA A 213 -19.79 -12.05 -11.99
C ALA A 213 -21.34 -12.12 -11.87
N PRO A 214 -22.06 -12.52 -12.96
CA PRO A 214 -23.51 -12.62 -12.97
C PRO A 214 -24.04 -13.48 -11.81
N GLY A 215 -24.77 -12.85 -10.89
CA GLY A 215 -25.26 -13.47 -9.66
C GLY A 215 -24.86 -12.75 -8.37
N CYS A 216 -23.85 -11.86 -8.41
CA CYS A 216 -23.51 -10.83 -7.42
C CYS A 216 -23.77 -11.21 -5.94
N GLN A 217 -23.25 -12.36 -5.49
CA GLN A 217 -23.19 -12.71 -4.07
C GLN A 217 -21.77 -12.62 -3.50
N ALA A 218 -20.81 -12.18 -4.30
CA ALA A 218 -19.41 -12.14 -3.91
C ALA A 218 -19.02 -10.75 -3.38
N LYS A 219 -18.07 -10.76 -2.45
CA LYS A 219 -17.45 -9.59 -1.85
C LYS A 219 -16.25 -9.19 -2.70
N LEU A 220 -16.19 -7.94 -3.10
CA LEU A 220 -15.05 -7.37 -3.81
C LEU A 220 -14.31 -6.42 -2.88
N GLU A 221 -13.05 -6.75 -2.59
CA GLU A 221 -12.19 -5.93 -1.76
C GLU A 221 -11.09 -5.28 -2.59
N ARG A 222 -10.87 -3.99 -2.39
CA ARG A 222 -9.69 -3.26 -2.88
C ARG A 222 -9.11 -2.40 -1.78
N THR A 223 -7.84 -2.05 -1.94
CA THR A 223 -7.14 -1.16 -1.02
C THR A 223 -6.55 0.02 -1.78
N ILE A 224 -6.85 1.22 -1.31
CA ILE A 224 -6.21 2.47 -1.68
C ILE A 224 -5.08 2.73 -0.70
N PHE A 225 -3.88 2.91 -1.21
CA PHE A 225 -2.70 3.18 -0.40
C PHE A 225 -2.29 4.65 -0.52
N PHE A 226 -1.97 5.25 0.62
CA PHE A 226 -1.38 6.58 0.75
C PHE A 226 0.03 6.49 1.31
N GLY A 227 0.89 7.43 0.92
CA GLY A 227 2.31 7.40 1.26
C GLY A 227 3.14 6.72 0.19
N GLU A 228 4.46 6.88 0.30
CA GLU A 228 5.36 6.13 -0.57
C GLU A 228 5.22 4.65 -0.24
N ALA A 229 5.08 3.79 -1.26
CA ALA A 229 5.22 2.36 -1.06
C ALA A 229 6.56 2.09 -0.35
N VAL A 230 6.69 1.01 0.41
CA VAL A 230 8.02 0.57 0.85
C VAL A 230 8.80 0.30 -0.43
N VAL A 231 9.66 1.25 -0.78
CA VAL A 231 10.28 1.30 -2.09
C VAL A 231 11.29 0.16 -2.12
N SER A 232 11.41 -0.54 -3.24
CA SER A 232 12.55 -1.44 -3.48
C SER A 232 13.90 -0.80 -3.15
N ASN A 233 13.98 0.53 -3.13
CA ASN A 233 15.15 1.31 -2.78
C ASN A 233 15.67 1.12 -1.35
N GLU A 234 14.88 0.50 -0.46
CA GLU A 234 15.30 0.21 0.91
C GLU A 234 16.01 -1.14 1.02
N PHE A 235 15.84 -2.04 0.06
CA PHE A 235 16.41 -3.38 0.10
C PHE A 235 17.79 -3.46 -0.58
N CYS A 236 18.80 -3.84 0.19
CA CYS A 236 20.09 -4.23 -0.38
C CYS A 236 20.03 -5.66 -0.93
N ILE A 237 19.25 -6.54 -0.29
CA ILE A 237 19.08 -7.94 -0.70
C ILE A 237 17.59 -8.26 -0.69
N LEU A 238 17.03 -8.63 -1.83
CA LEU A 238 15.63 -9.05 -1.94
C LEU A 238 15.52 -10.35 -2.74
N GLY A 239 15.01 -11.38 -2.10
CA GLY A 239 14.60 -12.62 -2.78
C GLY A 239 13.12 -12.57 -3.11
N LEU A 240 12.72 -13.04 -4.30
CA LEU A 240 11.29 -13.26 -4.55
C LEU A 240 10.80 -14.54 -3.85
N ASN A 241 11.69 -15.55 -3.76
CA ASN A 241 11.41 -16.86 -3.18
C ASN A 241 12.29 -17.18 -1.97
N SER A 242 13.60 -16.90 -2.01
CA SER A 242 14.46 -17.15 -0.84
C SER A 242 15.78 -16.38 -0.84
N VAL A 243 16.30 -16.12 0.36
CA VAL A 243 17.60 -15.48 0.61
C VAL A 243 18.47 -16.36 1.52
N TRP A 244 19.72 -16.58 1.12
CA TRP A 244 20.72 -17.26 1.94
C TRP A 244 21.99 -16.43 2.10
N ILE A 245 22.19 -15.91 3.31
CA ILE A 245 23.41 -15.17 3.68
C ILE A 245 24.38 -16.11 4.39
N ARG A 246 25.57 -16.31 3.82
CA ARG A 246 26.58 -17.21 4.37
C ARG A 246 27.45 -16.54 5.43
N ALA A 247 28.23 -17.38 6.11
CA ALA A 247 28.96 -17.00 7.31
C ALA A 247 29.85 -15.75 7.13
N LYS A 248 29.92 -14.93 8.18
CA LYS A 248 30.79 -13.75 8.26
C LYS A 248 30.50 -12.64 7.23
N ALA A 249 29.38 -12.68 6.51
CA ALA A 249 28.97 -11.55 5.68
C ALA A 249 28.67 -10.33 6.57
N ARG A 250 28.86 -9.13 6.02
CA ARG A 250 28.54 -7.84 6.66
C ARG A 250 27.57 -7.06 5.79
N ILE A 251 26.40 -6.73 6.32
CA ILE A 251 25.42 -5.85 5.66
C ILE A 251 25.50 -4.50 6.37
N LEU A 252 25.98 -3.49 5.68
CA LEU A 252 26.27 -2.17 6.24
C LEU A 252 25.07 -1.23 6.19
N SER A 253 24.22 -1.40 5.18
CA SER A 253 22.98 -0.63 4.99
C SER A 253 22.05 -1.37 4.04
N GLY A 254 20.76 -1.02 4.10
CA GLY A 254 19.70 -1.62 3.30
C GLY A 254 19.18 -2.93 3.84
N ASN A 255 17.87 -3.08 3.76
CA ASN A 255 17.09 -4.19 4.29
C ASN A 255 17.34 -5.50 3.53
N VAL A 256 16.99 -6.59 4.21
CA VAL A 256 17.06 -7.96 3.68
C VAL A 256 15.66 -8.56 3.72
N GLY A 257 15.11 -8.95 2.58
CA GLY A 257 13.72 -9.41 2.49
C GLY A 257 13.52 -10.63 1.62
N VAL A 258 12.41 -11.34 1.86
CA VAL A 258 11.77 -12.21 0.88
C VAL A 258 10.32 -11.77 0.69
N VAL A 259 9.91 -11.56 -0.57
CA VAL A 259 8.61 -10.97 -0.93
C VAL A 259 7.44 -11.86 -0.54
N ASP A 260 7.46 -13.12 -0.97
CA ASP A 260 6.33 -14.03 -0.79
C ASP A 260 6.62 -15.05 0.31
N ALA A 261 5.57 -15.52 0.98
CA ALA A 261 5.62 -16.80 1.67
C ALA A 261 5.74 -17.92 0.62
N SER A 262 6.71 -18.83 0.79
CA SER A 262 6.95 -19.88 -0.20
C SER A 262 6.95 -21.26 0.45
N GLU A 263 6.09 -22.15 -0.07
CA GLU A 263 6.13 -23.58 0.30
C GLU A 263 7.45 -24.27 -0.14
N GLY A 264 8.28 -23.56 -0.90
CA GLY A 264 9.59 -23.98 -1.37
C GLY A 264 9.60 -24.54 -2.80
N PRO A 265 10.76 -25.01 -3.26
CA PRO A 265 11.99 -25.21 -2.48
C PRO A 265 12.73 -23.90 -2.17
N CYS A 266 13.23 -23.77 -0.93
CA CYS A 266 14.11 -22.66 -0.53
C CYS A 266 15.59 -23.04 -0.64
N LEU A 267 16.46 -22.04 -0.76
CA LEU A 267 17.92 -22.23 -0.92
C LEU A 267 18.56 -23.08 0.17
N MET A 268 18.19 -22.86 1.43
CA MET A 268 18.84 -23.50 2.56
C MET A 268 17.94 -23.60 3.78
N GLY A 269 17.99 -24.74 4.46
CA GLY A 269 17.41 -24.90 5.80
C GLY A 269 15.89 -24.93 5.86
N GLY A 270 15.22 -24.98 4.70
CA GLY A 270 13.76 -25.03 4.56
C GLY A 270 13.08 -23.73 4.99
N VAL A 271 13.74 -22.58 4.83
CA VAL A 271 13.22 -21.27 5.21
C VAL A 271 13.48 -20.24 4.11
N GLU A 272 12.64 -19.21 4.02
CA GLU A 272 12.80 -18.10 3.08
C GLU A 272 14.08 -17.32 3.38
N VAL A 273 14.32 -16.93 4.63
CA VAL A 273 15.51 -16.17 5.02
C VAL A 273 16.43 -16.98 5.93
N PHE A 274 17.59 -17.38 5.39
CA PHE A 274 18.62 -18.07 6.14
C PHE A 274 19.84 -17.18 6.39
N ILE A 275 20.07 -16.85 7.66
CA ILE A 275 21.21 -16.05 8.13
C ILE A 275 22.27 -16.97 8.74
N GLY A 276 23.42 -17.06 8.07
CA GLY A 276 24.55 -17.89 8.43
C GLY A 276 25.29 -17.44 9.70
N PRO A 277 26.19 -18.28 10.24
CA PRO A 277 26.86 -17.98 11.50
C PRO A 277 27.83 -16.80 11.37
N LYS A 278 27.90 -15.95 12.39
CA LYS A 278 28.77 -14.76 12.41
C LYS A 278 28.45 -13.71 11.35
N VAL A 279 27.27 -13.75 10.73
CA VAL A 279 26.77 -12.62 9.93
C VAL A 279 26.58 -11.42 10.85
N TRP A 280 26.94 -10.23 10.37
CA TRP A 280 26.72 -8.98 11.07
C TRP A 280 25.90 -8.06 10.16
N MET A 281 24.80 -7.51 10.66
CA MET A 281 24.06 -6.43 10.02
C MET A 281 24.17 -5.21 10.92
N GLU A 282 24.46 -4.03 10.38
CA GLU A 282 24.54 -2.77 11.15
C GLU A 282 23.15 -2.37 11.71
N ASP A 283 23.14 -1.44 12.65
CA ASP A 283 21.89 -0.94 13.23
C ASP A 283 21.06 -0.21 12.17
N GLY A 284 19.74 -0.40 12.21
CA GLY A 284 18.80 0.06 11.16
C GLY A 284 18.65 -0.88 9.96
N VAL A 285 19.44 -1.95 9.84
CA VAL A 285 19.21 -2.98 8.81
C VAL A 285 18.16 -3.99 9.29
N GLN A 286 17.04 -4.03 8.59
CA GLN A 286 15.89 -4.85 8.96
C GLN A 286 15.86 -6.16 8.14
N VAL A 287 15.28 -7.20 8.74
CA VAL A 287 15.12 -8.53 8.12
C VAL A 287 13.63 -8.87 8.02
N PHE A 288 13.16 -9.19 6.81
CA PHE A 288 11.78 -9.55 6.53
C PHE A 288 11.70 -10.94 5.89
N GLY A 289 10.83 -11.81 6.40
CA GLY A 289 10.49 -13.05 5.71
C GLY A 289 9.51 -13.90 6.51
N ASP A 290 8.71 -14.71 5.81
CA ASP A 290 7.72 -15.59 6.46
C ASP A 290 8.38 -16.50 7.50
N SER A 291 9.34 -17.33 7.07
CA SER A 291 10.20 -18.09 7.96
C SER A 291 11.66 -17.59 7.92
N VAL A 292 12.18 -17.32 9.11
CA VAL A 292 13.52 -16.76 9.33
C VAL A 292 14.36 -17.70 10.21
N LYS A 293 15.61 -17.93 9.80
CA LYS A 293 16.55 -18.77 10.55
C LYS A 293 17.87 -18.09 10.76
N ILE A 294 18.17 -17.77 12.01
CA ILE A 294 19.39 -17.08 12.43
C ILE A 294 20.33 -18.07 13.10
N LYS A 295 21.55 -18.23 12.57
CA LYS A 295 22.56 -19.14 13.12
C LYS A 295 23.41 -18.49 14.21
N ARG A 296 24.12 -19.36 14.94
CA ARG A 296 24.98 -18.99 16.07
C ARG A 296 25.93 -17.84 15.77
N LYS A 297 26.03 -16.91 16.73
CA LYS A 297 26.92 -15.74 16.69
C LYS A 297 26.63 -14.77 15.54
N ALA A 298 25.54 -14.94 14.78
CA ALA A 298 25.04 -13.89 13.93
C ALA A 298 24.42 -12.78 14.79
N SER A 299 24.48 -11.54 14.31
CA SER A 299 23.95 -10.36 14.99
C SER A 299 23.19 -9.52 13.97
N VAL A 300 21.88 -9.42 14.13
CA VAL A 300 20.98 -8.63 13.28
C VAL A 300 20.32 -7.51 14.10
N PHE A 301 19.67 -6.55 13.45
CA PHE A 301 18.97 -5.46 14.14
C PHE A 301 17.49 -5.81 14.35
N ASP A 302 16.57 -5.34 13.52
CA ASP A 302 15.14 -5.69 13.61
C ASP A 302 14.81 -6.93 12.75
N VAL A 303 13.82 -7.71 13.18
CA VAL A 303 13.36 -8.91 12.47
C VAL A 303 11.83 -8.99 12.46
N PHE A 304 11.26 -9.05 11.26
CA PHE A 304 9.83 -9.18 10.98
C PHE A 304 9.57 -10.58 10.41
N TYR A 305 8.69 -11.35 11.04
CA TYR A 305 8.50 -12.77 10.71
C TYR A 305 7.14 -13.35 11.11
N ASN A 306 6.83 -14.53 10.57
CA ASN A 306 5.75 -15.41 11.03
C ASN A 306 6.30 -16.67 11.74
N GLU A 307 7.43 -17.21 11.29
CA GLU A 307 8.15 -18.32 11.93
C GLU A 307 9.64 -18.00 12.16
N LEU A 308 10.11 -18.05 13.43
CA LEU A 308 11.51 -17.76 13.75
C LEU A 308 12.24 -18.93 14.42
N VAL A 309 13.37 -19.33 13.83
CA VAL A 309 14.37 -20.22 14.46
C VAL A 309 15.66 -19.46 14.73
N ASN A 310 15.77 -18.90 15.94
CA ASN A 310 16.90 -18.05 16.34
C ASN A 310 17.95 -18.80 17.18
N LYS A 311 19.22 -18.68 16.79
CA LYS A 311 20.41 -19.06 17.59
C LYS A 311 21.46 -17.95 17.66
N GLY A 312 21.16 -16.77 17.12
CA GLY A 312 22.02 -15.59 17.09
C GLY A 312 21.60 -14.55 18.13
N THR A 313 21.87 -13.28 17.82
CA THR A 313 21.45 -12.11 18.61
C THR A 313 20.64 -11.19 17.70
N ILE A 314 19.46 -10.79 18.18
CA ILE A 314 18.64 -9.72 17.61
C ILE A 314 18.85 -8.52 18.53
N ARG A 315 19.28 -7.38 17.97
CA ARG A 315 19.65 -6.20 18.76
C ARG A 315 18.54 -5.14 18.81
N GLY A 316 17.65 -5.15 17.81
CA GLY A 316 16.49 -4.29 17.73
C GLY A 316 15.21 -5.02 18.10
N GLU A 317 14.13 -4.74 17.40
CA GLU A 317 12.80 -5.26 17.68
C GLU A 317 12.47 -6.55 16.91
N GLU A 318 11.59 -7.35 17.50
CA GLU A 318 10.99 -8.53 16.88
C GLU A 318 9.51 -8.24 16.64
N GLN A 319 9.04 -8.36 15.39
CA GLN A 319 7.66 -8.10 15.02
C GLN A 319 7.02 -9.31 14.33
N THR A 320 5.84 -9.69 14.81
CA THR A 320 5.02 -10.80 14.30
C THR A 320 3.54 -10.56 14.65
N PRO A 321 2.56 -10.88 13.78
CA PRO A 321 2.74 -11.45 12.44
C PRO A 321 3.31 -10.42 11.44
N LEU A 322 3.95 -10.95 10.40
CA LEU A 322 4.35 -10.21 9.20
C LEU A 322 3.30 -10.45 8.12
N ASP A 323 2.70 -9.36 7.64
CA ASP A 323 1.79 -9.41 6.49
C ASP A 323 2.58 -9.71 5.21
N LEU A 324 2.08 -10.65 4.42
CA LEU A 324 2.67 -11.08 3.16
C LEU A 324 1.59 -11.14 2.05
N PRO A 325 1.95 -10.88 0.78
CA PRO A 325 3.30 -10.58 0.30
C PRO A 325 3.82 -9.23 0.80
N LEU A 326 5.14 -9.07 0.92
CA LEU A 326 5.74 -7.78 1.24
C LEU A 326 5.29 -6.75 0.20
N GLU A 327 4.86 -5.58 0.66
CA GLU A 327 4.44 -4.49 -0.21
C GLU A 327 5.65 -3.78 -0.84
N VAL A 328 6.36 -4.48 -1.73
CA VAL A 328 7.49 -3.94 -2.48
C VAL A 328 7.11 -3.69 -3.92
N TYR A 329 7.47 -2.52 -4.46
CA TYR A 329 7.38 -2.28 -5.90
C TYR A 329 8.58 -2.93 -6.57
N LEU A 330 8.36 -3.90 -7.46
CA LEU A 330 9.42 -4.47 -8.27
C LEU A 330 9.47 -3.71 -9.60
N PRO A 331 10.68 -3.39 -10.12
CA PRO A 331 10.81 -2.80 -11.44
C PRO A 331 10.19 -3.70 -12.50
N ASP A 332 9.53 -3.11 -13.50
CA ASP A 332 9.11 -3.84 -14.68
C ASP A 332 10.32 -4.51 -15.34
N PHE A 333 10.14 -5.75 -15.81
CA PHE A 333 11.19 -6.46 -16.54
C PHE A 333 10.99 -6.26 -18.06
N PRO A 334 11.82 -5.45 -18.73
CA PRO A 334 11.62 -5.08 -20.11
C PRO A 334 11.97 -6.22 -21.07
N ASP A 335 11.48 -6.13 -22.31
CA ASP A 335 11.93 -7.00 -23.40
C ASP A 335 13.42 -6.82 -23.67
N ILE A 336 14.14 -7.92 -23.90
CA ILE A 336 15.59 -7.91 -24.13
C ILE A 336 15.88 -8.42 -25.52
N GLN A 337 16.36 -7.51 -26.38
CA GLN A 337 16.65 -7.79 -27.78
C GLN A 337 18.18 -7.81 -28.03
N PRO A 338 18.91 -8.90 -27.77
CA PRO A 338 20.34 -8.93 -28.02
C PRO A 338 20.68 -8.90 -29.52
N GLY A 339 21.85 -8.35 -29.85
CA GLY A 339 22.40 -8.43 -31.19
C GLY A 339 22.97 -9.82 -31.50
N ILE A 340 23.39 -10.06 -32.74
CA ILE A 340 24.02 -11.34 -33.14
C ILE A 340 25.55 -11.30 -33.07
N ASP A 341 26.15 -10.10 -33.11
CA ASP A 341 27.60 -9.94 -33.21
C ASP A 341 28.29 -10.06 -31.84
N PRO A 342 29.17 -11.06 -31.64
CA PRO A 342 29.83 -11.24 -30.36
C PRO A 342 30.92 -10.19 -30.13
N VAL A 343 30.94 -9.62 -28.92
CA VAL A 343 32.01 -8.71 -28.50
C VAL A 343 33.07 -9.46 -27.71
N LYS A 344 34.31 -9.35 -28.15
CA LYS A 344 35.47 -9.85 -27.40
C LYS A 344 36.39 -8.67 -27.08
N VAL A 345 36.65 -8.48 -25.79
CA VAL A 345 37.73 -7.61 -25.31
C VAL A 345 38.89 -8.51 -24.93
N PHE A 346 40.03 -8.39 -25.61
CA PHE A 346 41.17 -9.26 -25.37
C PHE A 346 41.88 -8.94 -24.05
N SER A 347 42.78 -9.83 -23.64
CA SER A 347 43.47 -9.73 -22.35
C SER A 347 44.25 -8.43 -22.25
N GLY A 348 44.04 -7.65 -21.19
CA GLY A 348 44.71 -6.37 -20.97
C GLY A 348 44.32 -5.23 -21.92
N GLN A 349 43.42 -5.47 -22.89
CA GLN A 349 42.96 -4.44 -23.81
C GLN A 349 41.77 -3.69 -23.23
N THR A 350 41.62 -2.45 -23.69
CA THR A 350 40.42 -1.65 -23.46
C THR A 350 39.60 -1.60 -24.75
N ARG A 351 38.29 -1.76 -24.63
CA ARG A 351 37.34 -1.53 -25.73
C ARG A 351 36.19 -0.68 -25.20
N THR A 352 35.86 0.37 -25.93
CA THR A 352 34.67 1.18 -25.67
C THR A 352 33.54 0.70 -26.57
N LEU A 353 32.33 0.65 -26.03
CA LEU A 353 31.10 0.43 -26.79
C LEU A 353 30.19 1.64 -26.57
N ALA A 354 29.58 2.10 -27.66
CA ALA A 354 28.38 2.94 -27.59
C ALA A 354 27.17 2.09 -27.22
N GLU A 355 26.09 2.72 -26.78
CA GLU A 355 24.81 2.03 -26.54
C GLU A 355 24.34 1.20 -27.74
N GLY A 356 23.56 0.15 -27.48
CA GLY A 356 22.99 -0.70 -28.52
C GLY A 356 22.99 -2.21 -28.22
N HIS A 357 22.81 -2.99 -29.29
CA HIS A 357 22.51 -4.43 -29.22
C HIS A 357 23.72 -5.27 -29.64
N TYR A 358 24.16 -6.15 -28.76
CA TYR A 358 25.33 -7.01 -28.94
C TYR A 358 25.01 -8.47 -28.62
N GLY A 359 25.70 -9.38 -29.28
CA GLY A 359 25.64 -10.80 -28.96
C GLY A 359 26.37 -11.12 -27.66
N ALA A 360 26.95 -12.32 -27.58
CA ALA A 360 27.76 -12.69 -26.42
C ALA A 360 28.95 -11.73 -26.21
N VAL A 361 28.99 -11.06 -25.05
CA VAL A 361 30.08 -10.19 -24.61
C VAL A 361 31.01 -10.94 -23.68
N ARG A 362 32.30 -11.02 -24.05
CA ARG A 362 33.34 -11.60 -23.22
C ARG A 362 34.52 -10.66 -23.05
N VAL A 363 34.78 -10.27 -21.81
CA VAL A 363 35.98 -9.52 -21.42
C VAL A 363 37.00 -10.51 -20.87
N ARG A 364 38.10 -10.70 -21.60
CA ARG A 364 39.21 -11.61 -21.25
C ARG A 364 39.99 -11.07 -20.04
N PRO A 365 40.88 -11.88 -19.43
CA PRO A 365 41.55 -11.49 -18.19
C PRO A 365 42.21 -10.11 -18.27
N LYS A 366 42.04 -9.28 -17.23
CA LYS A 366 42.53 -7.88 -17.19
C LYS A 366 42.02 -6.97 -18.32
N GLY A 367 41.09 -7.42 -19.16
CA GLY A 367 40.46 -6.55 -20.16
C GLY A 367 39.53 -5.54 -19.51
N LYS A 368 39.29 -4.44 -20.20
CA LYS A 368 38.40 -3.35 -19.77
C LYS A 368 37.37 -3.06 -20.85
N LEU A 369 36.10 -3.28 -20.53
CA LEU A 369 34.98 -2.81 -21.33
C LEU A 369 34.53 -1.47 -20.78
N VAL A 370 34.50 -0.44 -21.61
CA VAL A 370 34.00 0.89 -21.26
C VAL A 370 32.66 1.09 -21.95
N LEU A 371 31.65 1.50 -21.18
CA LEU A 371 30.32 1.85 -21.67
C LEU A 371 30.14 3.35 -21.53
N GLU A 372 29.74 4.02 -22.60
CA GLU A 372 29.66 5.49 -22.66
C GLU A 372 28.46 6.06 -21.88
N GLY A 373 27.54 5.19 -21.43
CA GLY A 373 26.20 5.54 -20.95
C GLY A 373 25.13 4.96 -21.87
N GLY A 374 23.87 5.01 -21.44
CA GLY A 374 22.71 4.57 -22.23
C GLY A 374 22.34 3.10 -22.02
N GLU A 375 21.62 2.56 -22.99
CA GLU A 375 21.01 1.23 -22.92
C GLU A 375 21.81 0.18 -23.72
N TYR A 376 22.11 -0.96 -23.09
CA TYR A 376 22.87 -2.05 -23.70
C TYR A 376 22.12 -3.35 -23.62
N HIS A 377 21.92 -4.01 -24.76
CA HIS A 377 21.34 -5.34 -24.83
C HIS A 377 22.41 -6.38 -25.16
N PHE A 378 22.62 -7.34 -24.26
CA PHE A 378 23.61 -8.41 -24.42
C PHE A 378 22.94 -9.80 -24.42
N GLU A 379 23.39 -10.71 -25.27
CA GLU A 379 22.97 -12.12 -25.18
C GLU A 379 23.47 -12.72 -23.85
N LYS A 380 24.75 -12.51 -23.52
CA LYS A 380 25.42 -12.96 -22.29
C LYS A 380 26.57 -12.02 -21.97
N LEU A 381 26.86 -11.80 -20.68
CA LEU A 381 28.03 -11.04 -20.24
C LEU A 381 28.95 -11.91 -19.38
N ARG A 382 30.20 -12.07 -19.83
CA ARG A 382 31.22 -12.82 -19.11
C ARG A 382 32.48 -12.00 -18.88
N LEU A 383 32.86 -11.85 -17.61
CA LEU A 383 34.11 -11.23 -17.18
C LEU A 383 35.07 -12.31 -16.69
N ASP A 384 36.17 -12.54 -17.40
CA ASP A 384 37.24 -13.44 -16.98
C ASP A 384 38.08 -12.78 -15.83
N PRO A 385 39.02 -13.49 -15.17
CA PRO A 385 39.67 -12.96 -13.96
C PRO A 385 40.29 -11.57 -14.13
N LYS A 386 40.01 -10.67 -13.18
CA LYS A 386 40.46 -9.26 -13.20
C LYS A 386 39.95 -8.42 -14.37
N ALA A 387 38.97 -8.90 -15.13
CA ALA A 387 38.31 -8.08 -16.14
C ALA A 387 37.45 -6.99 -15.49
N SER A 388 37.14 -5.93 -16.23
CA SER A 388 36.33 -4.82 -15.75
C SER A 388 35.29 -4.39 -16.78
N VAL A 389 34.11 -4.01 -16.30
CA VAL A 389 33.13 -3.19 -17.02
C VAL A 389 33.07 -1.86 -16.29
N VAL A 390 33.20 -0.76 -17.03
CA VAL A 390 33.28 0.59 -16.49
C VAL A 390 32.27 1.48 -17.20
N CYS A 391 31.35 2.07 -16.44
CA CYS A 391 30.32 2.98 -16.94
C CYS A 391 30.77 4.44 -16.82
N LEU A 392 30.69 5.21 -17.90
CA LEU A 392 31.06 6.64 -17.89
C LEU A 392 29.90 7.56 -17.50
N ALA A 393 28.66 7.16 -17.79
CA ALA A 393 27.43 7.88 -17.50
C ALA A 393 26.33 6.86 -17.05
N PRO A 394 25.12 7.29 -16.65
CA PRO A 394 24.05 6.37 -16.26
C PRO A 394 23.84 5.30 -17.33
N THR A 395 23.77 4.04 -16.91
CA THR A 395 23.86 2.88 -17.79
C THR A 395 22.88 1.80 -17.38
N GLU A 396 22.10 1.34 -18.34
CA GLU A 396 21.25 0.15 -18.18
C GLU A 396 21.80 -1.00 -19.04
N ILE A 397 22.07 -2.14 -18.40
CA ILE A 397 22.58 -3.35 -19.05
C ILE A 397 21.51 -4.43 -18.98
N ARG A 398 20.87 -4.71 -20.10
CA ARG A 398 19.90 -5.80 -20.27
C ARG A 398 20.57 -7.04 -20.82
N ILE A 399 20.47 -8.16 -20.11
CA ILE A 399 21.11 -9.42 -20.46
C ILE A 399 20.05 -10.50 -20.63
N GLU A 400 19.85 -10.99 -21.85
CA GLU A 400 18.87 -12.04 -22.16
C GLU A 400 19.22 -13.33 -21.40
N GLY A 401 20.49 -13.72 -21.49
CA GLY A 401 21.04 -14.91 -20.86
C GLY A 401 21.60 -14.64 -19.47
N ARG A 402 22.93 -14.75 -19.32
CA ARG A 402 23.57 -14.82 -17.99
C ARG A 402 24.66 -13.80 -17.79
N LEU A 403 24.79 -13.36 -16.54
CA LEU A 403 25.93 -12.59 -16.05
C LEU A 403 26.87 -13.51 -15.25
N LEU A 404 28.13 -13.60 -15.70
CA LEU A 404 29.17 -14.35 -15.01
C LEU A 404 30.43 -13.51 -14.83
N THR A 405 30.85 -13.30 -13.58
CA THR A 405 32.16 -12.73 -13.26
C THR A 405 33.08 -13.77 -12.63
N TRP A 406 34.34 -13.77 -13.04
CA TRP A 406 35.40 -14.55 -12.42
C TRP A 406 36.05 -13.76 -11.27
N PRO A 407 37.04 -14.34 -10.55
CA PRO A 407 37.60 -13.66 -9.40
C PRO A 407 38.22 -12.31 -9.73
N LYS A 408 38.04 -11.36 -8.79
CA LYS A 408 38.62 -10.01 -8.84
C LYS A 408 38.16 -9.16 -10.02
N ALA A 409 36.98 -9.43 -10.59
CA ALA A 409 36.42 -8.56 -11.61
C ALA A 409 35.82 -7.29 -10.97
N TYR A 410 35.58 -6.30 -11.83
CA TYR A 410 34.97 -5.03 -11.46
C TYR A 410 33.78 -4.73 -12.37
N ILE A 411 32.68 -4.26 -11.79
CA ILE A 411 31.57 -3.64 -12.51
C ILE A 411 31.19 -2.40 -11.72
N GLY A 412 31.17 -1.23 -12.36
CA GLY A 412 30.82 0.00 -11.68
C GLY A 412 31.22 1.26 -12.45
N PRO A 413 31.13 2.43 -11.80
CA PRO A 413 31.46 3.71 -12.42
C PRO A 413 32.94 3.79 -12.81
N ALA A 414 33.26 4.67 -13.75
CA ALA A 414 34.65 5.07 -13.93
C ALA A 414 35.21 5.68 -12.64
N ALA A 415 36.51 5.50 -12.45
CA ALA A 415 37.23 6.29 -11.45
C ALA A 415 36.98 7.77 -11.75
N ASP A 416 36.67 8.53 -10.70
CA ASP A 416 36.38 9.96 -10.75
C ASP A 416 35.10 10.34 -11.55
N SER A 417 34.21 9.38 -11.84
CA SER A 417 32.88 9.68 -12.35
C SER A 417 31.98 10.25 -11.26
N GLU A 418 31.02 11.10 -11.66
CA GLU A 418 29.97 11.63 -10.78
C GLU A 418 28.84 10.62 -10.55
N ILE A 419 28.76 9.56 -11.36
CA ILE A 419 27.72 8.52 -11.21
C ILE A 419 28.10 7.53 -10.09
N THR A 420 27.09 7.01 -9.40
CA THR A 420 27.25 6.02 -8.33
C THR A 420 26.64 4.66 -8.73
N ALA A 421 26.46 3.74 -7.77
CA ALA A 421 25.87 2.44 -8.08
C ALA A 421 24.39 2.57 -8.49
N LYS A 422 23.65 3.55 -7.95
CA LYS A 422 22.26 3.85 -8.32
C LYS A 422 22.06 4.22 -9.79
N ASP A 423 23.10 4.68 -10.46
CA ASP A 423 23.03 5.06 -11.88
C ASP A 423 23.34 3.89 -12.82
N ILE A 424 23.61 2.69 -12.27
CA ILE A 424 24.00 1.50 -13.02
C ILE A 424 23.02 0.37 -12.71
N VAL A 425 22.15 0.06 -13.68
CA VAL A 425 21.14 -0.99 -13.57
C VAL A 425 21.50 -2.16 -14.47
N ILE A 426 21.36 -3.38 -13.95
CA ILE A 426 21.64 -4.62 -14.69
C ILE A 426 20.43 -5.56 -14.55
N LEU A 427 19.76 -5.79 -15.68
CA LEU A 427 18.58 -6.65 -15.76
C LEU A 427 18.98 -7.97 -16.42
N VAL A 428 18.69 -9.10 -15.77
CA VAL A 428 19.16 -10.42 -16.23
C VAL A 428 18.00 -11.40 -16.37
N GLY A 429 17.67 -11.75 -17.62
CA GLY A 429 16.52 -12.60 -17.97
C GLY A 429 16.79 -14.10 -17.82
N GLY A 430 18.04 -14.49 -17.58
CA GLY A 430 18.43 -15.89 -17.51
C GLY A 430 17.83 -16.68 -16.36
N ILE A 431 17.78 -18.00 -16.57
CA ILE A 431 17.35 -19.00 -15.59
C ILE A 431 18.53 -19.81 -15.05
N ASN A 432 18.32 -20.55 -13.97
CA ASN A 432 19.25 -21.57 -13.52
C ASN A 432 19.30 -22.75 -14.51
N GLY A 433 20.50 -23.16 -14.92
CA GLY A 433 20.70 -24.35 -15.75
C GLY A 433 19.94 -24.34 -17.07
N ARG A 434 19.10 -25.34 -17.32
CA ARG A 434 18.27 -25.40 -18.55
C ARG A 434 16.77 -25.27 -18.28
N ASN A 435 16.34 -25.51 -17.04
CA ASN A 435 14.91 -25.57 -16.68
C ASN A 435 14.54 -24.66 -15.50
N GLY A 436 15.47 -23.85 -14.98
CA GLY A 436 15.20 -22.92 -13.88
C GLY A 436 15.22 -23.55 -12.50
N ASN A 437 15.49 -24.85 -12.37
CA ASN A 437 15.54 -25.53 -11.08
C ASN A 437 16.54 -24.86 -10.12
N LEU A 438 16.15 -24.71 -8.86
CA LEU A 438 16.92 -24.01 -7.82
C LEU A 438 18.37 -24.49 -7.71
N ARG A 439 18.60 -25.81 -7.80
CA ARG A 439 19.93 -26.43 -7.62
C ARG A 439 20.76 -26.49 -8.90
N GLU A 440 20.18 -26.17 -10.06
CA GLU A 440 20.92 -26.28 -11.32
C GLU A 440 21.99 -25.20 -11.48
N ASN A 441 22.97 -25.51 -12.31
CA ASN A 441 24.05 -24.61 -12.69
C ASN A 441 24.15 -24.54 -14.22
N PRO A 442 24.65 -23.42 -14.78
CA PRO A 442 25.02 -22.19 -14.07
C PRO A 442 23.81 -21.42 -13.53
N LYS A 443 24.02 -20.55 -12.53
CA LYS A 443 22.98 -19.62 -12.04
C LYS A 443 22.72 -18.52 -13.07
N ALA A 444 21.60 -17.81 -12.94
CA ALA A 444 21.27 -16.65 -13.77
C ALA A 444 22.36 -15.57 -13.66
N VAL A 445 22.71 -15.21 -12.42
CA VAL A 445 23.80 -14.30 -12.09
C VAL A 445 24.79 -15.00 -11.17
N THR A 446 26.08 -14.97 -11.53
CA THR A 446 27.16 -15.40 -10.66
C THR A 446 28.24 -14.34 -10.62
N ILE A 447 28.38 -13.69 -9.47
CA ILE A 447 29.50 -12.81 -9.16
C ILE A 447 30.58 -13.65 -8.47
N GLY A 448 31.76 -13.73 -9.06
CA GLY A 448 32.87 -14.55 -8.57
C GLY A 448 33.45 -14.07 -7.23
N ILE A 449 34.55 -14.70 -6.79
CA ILE A 449 35.18 -14.38 -5.49
C ILE A 449 35.95 -13.06 -5.56
N ALA A 450 35.90 -12.28 -4.47
CA ALA A 450 36.68 -11.05 -4.31
C ALA A 450 36.46 -10.02 -5.43
N ASN A 451 35.21 -9.91 -5.92
CA ASN A 451 34.82 -8.87 -6.86
C ASN A 451 34.59 -7.54 -6.13
N ASN A 452 34.55 -6.46 -6.90
CA ASN A 452 34.03 -5.17 -6.45
C ASN A 452 32.92 -4.75 -7.43
N ILE A 453 31.68 -4.74 -6.96
CA ILE A 453 30.48 -4.47 -7.76
C ILE A 453 29.82 -3.21 -7.20
N LYS A 454 29.57 -2.23 -8.06
CA LYS A 454 28.81 -1.01 -7.76
C LYS A 454 27.72 -0.88 -8.82
N ALA A 455 26.60 -1.55 -8.60
CA ALA A 455 25.48 -1.63 -9.54
C ALA A 455 24.26 -2.24 -8.85
N ASN A 456 23.10 -1.99 -9.43
CA ASN A 456 21.83 -2.59 -9.08
C ASN A 456 21.57 -3.77 -10.02
N ILE A 457 21.24 -4.95 -9.47
CA ILE A 457 21.06 -6.18 -10.27
C ILE A 457 19.68 -6.76 -9.99
N TYR A 458 18.89 -6.96 -11.04
CA TYR A 458 17.59 -7.62 -10.99
C TYR A 458 17.55 -8.88 -11.87
N ALA A 459 17.31 -10.04 -11.26
CA ALA A 459 17.28 -11.35 -11.91
C ALA A 459 16.05 -12.19 -11.47
N PRO A 460 14.83 -11.82 -11.90
CA PRO A 460 13.59 -12.41 -11.39
C PRO A 460 13.40 -13.90 -11.76
N ASN A 461 14.09 -14.38 -12.79
CA ASN A 461 13.88 -15.74 -13.32
C ASN A 461 14.88 -16.77 -12.77
N GLY A 462 15.82 -16.39 -11.91
CA GLY A 462 16.81 -17.32 -11.40
C GLY A 462 17.59 -16.83 -10.19
N THR A 463 18.64 -17.57 -9.86
CA THR A 463 19.45 -17.26 -8.67
C THR A 463 20.48 -16.19 -8.97
N LEU A 464 20.54 -15.19 -8.10
CA LEU A 464 21.63 -14.24 -7.98
C LEU A 464 22.62 -14.73 -6.91
N TRP A 465 23.82 -15.13 -7.31
CA TRP A 465 24.84 -15.61 -6.39
C TRP A 465 26.06 -14.70 -6.35
N ILE A 466 26.28 -14.03 -5.21
CA ILE A 466 27.51 -13.29 -4.90
C ILE A 466 28.47 -14.19 -4.13
N CYS A 467 29.58 -14.58 -4.74
CA CYS A 467 30.59 -15.41 -4.07
C CYS A 467 31.40 -14.63 -3.04
N GLY A 468 32.14 -15.36 -2.20
CA GLY A 468 32.77 -14.80 -1.00
C GLY A 468 33.81 -13.71 -1.23
N VAL A 469 34.06 -12.91 -0.20
CA VAL A 469 35.07 -11.82 -0.17
C VAL A 469 34.75 -10.65 -1.12
N THR A 470 33.59 -10.68 -1.77
CA THR A 470 33.15 -9.60 -2.66
C THR A 470 32.68 -8.39 -1.87
N HIS A 471 32.95 -7.20 -2.39
CA HIS A 471 32.37 -5.94 -1.94
C HIS A 471 31.31 -5.54 -2.97
N ALA A 472 30.09 -5.28 -2.51
CA ALA A 472 28.95 -4.99 -3.36
C ALA A 472 28.21 -3.75 -2.83
N GLU A 473 27.92 -2.81 -3.72
CA GLU A 473 27.18 -1.59 -3.43
C GLU A 473 26.04 -1.48 -4.44
N GLY A 474 24.80 -1.34 -3.94
CA GLY A 474 23.56 -1.36 -4.74
C GLY A 474 22.49 -2.27 -4.14
N SER A 475 21.43 -2.50 -4.91
CA SER A 475 20.34 -3.44 -4.62
C SER A 475 20.47 -4.71 -5.46
N PHE A 476 20.31 -5.87 -4.82
CA PHE A 476 20.52 -7.18 -5.43
C PHE A 476 19.26 -8.03 -5.29
N ILE A 477 18.43 -7.97 -6.34
CA ILE A 477 17.12 -8.60 -6.42
C ILE A 477 17.21 -9.83 -7.32
N GLY A 478 16.68 -10.95 -6.87
CA GLY A 478 16.54 -12.13 -7.72
C GLY A 478 15.48 -13.08 -7.22
N ARG A 479 15.13 -14.10 -8.03
CA ARG A 479 14.22 -15.14 -7.56
C ARG A 479 14.72 -15.74 -6.26
N ASP A 480 16.00 -16.11 -6.27
CA ASP A 480 16.72 -16.60 -5.11
C ASP A 480 18.03 -15.82 -4.99
N VAL A 481 18.41 -15.40 -3.78
CA VAL A 481 19.67 -14.65 -3.57
C VAL A 481 20.60 -15.40 -2.63
N ILE A 482 21.83 -15.66 -3.08
CA ILE A 482 22.88 -16.27 -2.27
C ILE A 482 23.99 -15.25 -2.03
N ILE A 483 24.24 -14.91 -0.78
CA ILE A 483 25.37 -14.07 -0.37
C ILE A 483 26.47 -14.95 0.22
N GLY A 484 27.66 -14.83 -0.35
CA GLY A 484 28.83 -15.64 -0.04
C GLY A 484 29.45 -15.37 1.34
N VAL A 485 30.47 -16.16 1.67
CA VAL A 485 31.21 -16.01 2.92
C VAL A 485 32.06 -14.74 2.89
N MET A 486 32.01 -13.93 3.95
CA MET A 486 32.78 -12.67 4.06
C MET A 486 32.49 -11.67 2.94
N VAL A 487 31.26 -11.63 2.41
CA VAL A 487 30.82 -10.55 1.52
C VAL A 487 30.49 -9.31 2.35
N THR A 488 30.81 -8.13 1.85
CA THR A 488 30.39 -6.85 2.42
C THR A 488 29.42 -6.17 1.47
N MET A 489 28.27 -5.71 1.97
CA MET A 489 27.23 -5.09 1.17
C MET A 489 26.77 -3.76 1.77
N SER A 490 26.43 -2.79 0.93
CA SER A 490 25.79 -1.53 1.29
C SER A 490 24.79 -1.13 0.20
N ILE A 491 23.74 -0.41 0.57
CA ILE A 491 22.74 0.06 -0.38
C ILE A 491 23.15 1.38 -1.04
N ASP A 492 22.87 1.46 -2.34
CA ASP A 492 22.85 2.67 -3.17
C ASP A 492 21.93 2.33 -4.37
N SER A 493 20.61 2.29 -4.08
CA SER A 493 19.62 1.64 -4.93
C SER A 493 19.12 2.54 -6.07
N ALA A 494 18.86 1.91 -7.22
CA ALA A 494 18.22 2.52 -8.39
C ALA A 494 16.71 2.20 -8.49
N PHE A 495 16.24 1.20 -7.74
CA PHE A 495 14.93 0.58 -7.90
C PHE A 495 13.86 1.23 -7.05
#